data_AF-B7RIV2-F1
#
_entry.id   AF-B7RIV2-F1
#
_cell.length_a   1.000
_cell.length_b   1.000
_cell.length_c   1.000
_cell.angle_alpha   90.00
_cell.angle_beta   90.00
_cell.angle_gamma   90.00
#
_symmetry.space_group_name_H-M   'P 1'
#
loop_
_entity.id
_entity.type
_entity.pdbx_description
1 polymer ?
#
loop_
_entity_poly.entity_id
_entity_poly.type
_entity_poly.pdbx_seq_one_letter_code
_entity_poly.pdbx_strand_id
1 'polypeptide(L)' 'MSVKNIILVITACAGLAACGDTLGKQALGGGAVGAGAAALTGGSLVQGAAIGAGANVLACQSGAVRCN' A
#
# COMPACT_ATOMS: atom_id res chain seq x y z
N MET A 1 -6.95 12.22 19.82
CA MET A 1 -6.23 12.09 18.54
C MET A 1 -6.71 10.82 17.86
N SER A 2 -7.31 10.98 16.68
CA SER A 2 -8.10 9.95 16.01
C SER A 2 -7.22 8.78 15.58
N VAL A 3 -7.57 7.55 15.97
CA VAL A 3 -6.88 6.30 15.59
C VAL A 3 -6.65 6.21 14.08
N LYS A 4 -7.51 6.86 13.29
CA LYS A 4 -7.35 7.03 11.83
C LYS A 4 -6.04 7.70 11.43
N ASN A 5 -5.58 8.73 12.15
CA ASN A 5 -4.33 9.43 11.86
C ASN A 5 -3.10 8.56 12.17
N ILE A 6 -3.18 7.73 13.22
CA ILE A 6 -2.13 6.79 13.59
C ILE A 6 -2.01 5.70 12.51
N ILE A 7 -3.13 5.15 12.04
CA ILE A 7 -3.14 4.16 10.95
C ILE A 7 -2.58 4.76 9.65
N LEU A 8 -2.89 6.03 9.35
CA LEU A 8 -2.39 6.70 8.15
C LEU A 8 -0.87 6.93 8.24
N VAL A 9 -0.37 7.35 9.40
CA VAL A 9 1.08 7.51 9.66
C VAL A 9 1.80 6.16 9.61
N ILE A 10 1.23 5.10 10.20
CA ILE A 10 1.82 3.76 10.16
C ILE A 10 1.79 3.20 8.74
N THR A 11 0.70 3.40 7.99
CA THR A 11 0.61 2.98 6.58
C THR A 11 1.57 3.78 5.71
N ALA A 12 1.80 5.06 6.01
CA ALA A 12 2.79 5.88 5.32
C ALA A 12 4.23 5.42 5.63
N CYS A 13 4.56 5.16 6.89
CA CYS A 13 5.86 4.62 7.29
C CYS A 13 6.09 3.18 6.79
N ALA A 14 5.06 2.33 6.82
CA ALA A 14 5.12 0.97 6.33
C ALA A 14 5.13 0.92 4.80
N GLY A 15 4.43 1.83 4.12
CA GLY A 15 4.50 2.00 2.66
C GLY A 15 5.88 2.45 2.19
N LEU A 16 6.53 3.33 2.97
CA LEU A 16 7.92 3.73 2.76
C LEU A 16 8.90 2.55 2.93
N ALA A 17 8.62 1.64 3.87
CA ALA A 17 9.40 0.42 4.10
C ALA A 17 9.02 -0.76 3.17
N ALA A 18 7.84 -0.73 2.56
CA ALA A 18 7.30 -1.78 1.69
C ALA A 18 7.58 -1.55 0.20
N CYS A 19 8.21 -0.42 -0.17
CA CYS A 19 8.95 -0.34 -1.42
C CYS A 19 10.20 -1.25 -1.32
N GLY A 20 9.99 -2.56 -1.17
CA GLY A 20 11.09 -3.52 -1.20
C GLY A 20 11.79 -3.49 -2.55
N ASP A 21 13.02 -3.99 -2.63
CA ASP A 21 13.93 -3.87 -3.78
C ASP A 21 13.41 -4.42 -5.12
N THR A 22 12.26 -5.10 -5.13
CA THR A 22 11.73 -5.83 -6.28
C THR A 22 10.24 -5.58 -6.46
N LEU A 23 9.82 -5.50 -7.73
CA LEU A 23 8.42 -5.27 -8.13
C LEU A 23 7.43 -6.21 -7.44
N GLY A 24 7.81 -7.47 -7.21
CA GLY A 24 6.98 -8.44 -6.52
C GLY A 24 6.68 -8.08 -5.06
N LYS A 25 7.65 -7.55 -4.32
CA LYS A 25 7.47 -7.11 -2.92
C LYS A 25 6.61 -5.86 -2.83
N GLN A 26 6.79 -4.91 -3.76
CA GLN A 26 5.92 -3.73 -3.88
C GLN A 26 4.48 -4.10 -4.22
N ALA A 27 4.28 -5.00 -5.19
CA ALA A 27 2.95 -5.45 -5.57
C ALA A 27 2.27 -6.21 -4.42
N LEU A 28 3.00 -7.08 -3.72
CA LEU A 28 2.46 -7.78 -2.54
C LEU A 28 2.11 -6.83 -1.40
N GLY A 29 2.99 -5.88 -1.06
CA GLY A 29 2.76 -4.92 0.02
C GLY A 29 1.58 -4.01 -0.27
N GLY A 30 1.54 -3.41 -1.46
CA GLY A 30 0.42 -2.59 -1.91
C GLY A 30 -0.87 -3.38 -2.03
N GLY A 31 -0.79 -4.61 -2.53
CA GLY A 31 -1.94 -5.49 -2.68
C GLY A 31 -2.49 -5.96 -1.35
N ALA A 32 -1.65 -6.25 -0.36
CA ALA A 32 -2.10 -6.61 0.99
C ALA A 32 -2.80 -5.44 1.68
N VAL A 33 -2.23 -4.23 1.59
CA VAL A 33 -2.84 -3.02 2.16
C VAL A 33 -4.14 -2.67 1.44
N GLY A 34 -4.15 -2.74 0.10
CA GLY A 34 -5.34 -2.50 -0.72
C GLY A 34 -6.45 -3.54 -0.52
N ALA A 35 -6.09 -4.82 -0.35
CA ALA A 35 -7.02 -5.88 0.02
C ALA A 35 -7.59 -5.64 1.42
N GLY A 36 -6.74 -5.30 2.40
CA GLY A 36 -7.16 -4.98 3.76
C GLY A 36 -8.10 -3.77 3.80
N ALA A 37 -7.80 -2.72 3.04
CA ALA A 37 -8.67 -1.56 2.91
C ALA A 37 -10.02 -1.91 2.26
N ALA A 38 -10.02 -2.76 1.21
CA ALA A 38 -11.26 -3.24 0.60
C ALA A 38 -12.06 -4.12 1.57
N ALA A 39 -11.41 -4.99 2.35
CA ALA A 39 -12.07 -5.81 3.37
C ALA A 39 -12.77 -4.95 4.42
N LEU A 40 -12.12 -3.86 4.86
CA LEU A 40 -12.66 -2.94 5.87
C LEU A 40 -13.79 -2.05 5.32
N THR A 41 -13.76 -1.74 4.03
CA THR A 41 -14.77 -0.90 3.36
C THR A 41 -15.91 -1.72 2.75
N GLY A 42 -15.88 -3.05 2.85
CA GLY A 42 -16.85 -3.95 2.22
C GLY A 42 -16.73 -4.00 0.69
N GLY A 43 -15.62 -3.51 0.13
CA GLY A 43 -15.32 -3.53 -1.28
C GLY A 43 -14.75 -4.88 -1.76
N SER A 44 -14.64 -5.04 -3.08
CA SER A 44 -14.06 -6.25 -3.66
C SER A 44 -12.58 -6.37 -3.32
N LEU A 45 -12.21 -7.41 -2.55
CA LEU A 45 -10.84 -7.71 -2.11
C LEU A 45 -9.86 -7.77 -3.28
N VAL A 46 -10.25 -8.44 -4.37
CA VAL A 46 -9.41 -8.60 -5.57
C VAL A 46 -9.16 -7.25 -6.22
N GLN A 47 -10.19 -6.42 -6.31
CA GLN A 47 -10.08 -5.09 -6.89
C GLN A 47 -9.24 -4.17 -6.01
N GLY A 48 -9.45 -4.18 -4.69
CA GLY A 48 -8.63 -3.44 -3.74
C GLY A 48 -7.17 -3.88 -3.76
N ALA A 49 -6.92 -5.18 -3.86
CA ALA A 49 -5.57 -5.73 -3.98
C ALA A 49 -4.90 -5.29 -5.30
N ALA A 50 -5.60 -5.39 -6.43
CA ALA A 50 -5.06 -4.99 -7.72
C ALA A 50 -4.74 -3.49 -7.78
N ILE A 51 -5.68 -2.65 -7.28
CA ILE A 51 -5.49 -1.20 -7.22
C ILE A 51 -4.36 -0.86 -6.25
N GLY A 52 -4.33 -1.46 -5.07
CA GLY A 52 -3.28 -1.22 -4.07
C GLY A 52 -1.91 -1.67 -4.54
N ALA A 53 -1.82 -2.83 -5.20
CA ALA A 53 -0.57 -3.34 -5.79
C ALA A 53 -0.06 -2.41 -6.88
N GLY A 54 -0.93 -2.02 -7.82
CA GLY A 54 -0.57 -1.12 -8.92
C GLY A 54 -0.20 0.28 -8.42
N ALA A 55 -0.97 0.84 -7.48
CA ALA A 55 -0.70 2.15 -6.90
C ALA A 55 0.62 2.17 -6.12
N ASN A 56 0.93 1.11 -5.37
CA ASN A 56 2.20 1.02 -4.63
C ASN A 56 3.38 0.81 -5.59
N VAL A 57 3.21 0.01 -6.66
CA VAL A 57 4.24 -0.13 -7.69
C VAL A 57 4.54 1.21 -8.35
N LEU A 58 3.49 1.90 -8.79
CA LEU A 58 3.59 3.17 -9.47
C LEU A 58 4.16 4.27 -8.58
N ALA A 59 3.78 4.35 -7.29
CA ALA A 59 4.25 5.37 -6.35
C ALA A 59 5.76 5.28 -6.08
N CYS A 60 6.28 4.07 -5.93
CA CYS A 60 7.70 3.80 -5.78
C CYS A 60 8.47 4.04 -7.11
N GLN A 61 7.89 3.66 -8.26
CA GLN A 61 8.55 3.81 -9.58
C GLN A 61 8.55 5.26 -10.11
N SER A 62 7.54 6.04 -9.73
CA SER A 62 7.45 7.48 -10.04
C SER A 62 8.32 8.36 -9.13
N GLY A 63 9.01 7.78 -8.14
CA GLY A 63 9.86 8.51 -7.20
C GLY A 63 9.10 9.36 -6.18
N ALA A 64 7.76 9.24 -6.14
CA ALA A 64 6.93 9.89 -5.12
C ALA A 64 7.22 9.34 -3.71
N VAL A 65 7.65 8.08 -3.65
CA VAL A 65 8.08 7.39 -2.43
C VAL A 65 9.52 6.94 -2.65
N ARG A 66 10.44 7.39 -1.79
CA ARG A 66 11.85 7.01 -1.87
C ARG A 66 12.01 5.56 -1.42
N CYS A 67 12.12 4.66 -2.37
CA CYS A 67 12.56 3.28 -2.14
C CYS A 67 14.08 3.32 -1.97
N ASN A 68 14.59 2.80 -0.86
CA ASN A 68 16.03 2.70 -0.63
C ASN A 68 16.40 1.28 -0.24
#